data_AF-X1AHH2-F1
#
_entry.id   AF-X1AHH2-F1
#
_cell.length_a   1.000
_cell.length_b   1.000
_cell.length_c   1.000
_cell.angle_alpha   90.00
_cell.angle_beta   90.00
_cell.angle_gamma   90.00
#
_symmetry.space_group_name_H-M   'P 1'
#
loop_
_entity.id
_entity.type
_entity.pdbx_description
1 polymer ?
#
loop_
_entity_poly.entity_id
_entity_poly.type
_entity_poly.pdbx_seq_one_letter_code
_entity_poly.pdbx_strand_id
1 'polypeptide(L)'
;MIDFGRLGVSDPARDLVAAWTVLSVETREVFRSELRVNDATWTRGRWWALSQALIIIPYYRSTNPVLAALATRMIDEILADHQETQ
;
A
#
# COMPACT_ATOMS: atom_id res chain seq x y z
N MET A 1 0.14 -7.85 -19.76
CA MET A 1 -0.53 -7.37 -18.55
C MET A 1 -1.62 -8.38 -18.20
N ILE A 2 -1.67 -8.86 -16.96
CA ILE A 2 -2.58 -9.92 -16.48
C ILE A 2 -3.17 -9.47 -15.14
N ASP A 3 -4.29 -10.09 -14.74
CA ASP A 3 -5.06 -9.81 -13.52
C ASP A 3 -5.93 -8.54 -13.50
N PHE A 4 -6.90 -8.51 -14.43
CA PHE A 4 -7.94 -7.47 -14.49
C PHE A 4 -9.26 -7.90 -13.85
N GLY A 5 -9.30 -9.04 -13.15
CA GLY A 5 -10.54 -9.62 -12.61
C GLY A 5 -11.26 -8.74 -11.58
N ARG A 6 -10.60 -7.68 -11.10
CA ARG A 6 -11.13 -6.67 -10.18
C ARG A 6 -11.28 -5.28 -10.79
N LEU A 7 -11.14 -5.14 -12.12
CA LEU A 7 -11.47 -3.88 -12.78
C LEU A 7 -12.95 -3.58 -12.64
N GLY A 8 -13.26 -2.45 -12.03
CA GLY A 8 -14.59 -1.89 -11.92
C GLY A 8 -14.48 -0.43 -11.50
N VAL A 9 -15.58 0.32 -11.57
CA VAL A 9 -15.64 1.67 -11.00
C VAL A 9 -15.42 1.52 -9.48
N SER A 10 -14.21 1.84 -9.02
CA SER A 10 -13.83 1.71 -7.62
C SER A 10 -12.97 2.89 -7.18
N ASP A 11 -12.76 3.03 -5.87
CA ASP A 11 -11.96 4.13 -5.31
C ASP A 11 -10.55 4.11 -5.94
N PRO A 12 -10.14 5.17 -6.67
CA PRO A 12 -8.81 5.25 -7.29
C PRO A 12 -7.66 5.08 -6.29
N ALA A 13 -7.93 5.30 -5.00
CA ALA A 13 -6.97 5.09 -3.93
C ALA A 13 -6.49 3.63 -3.81
N ARG A 14 -7.24 2.64 -4.32
CA ARG A 14 -6.84 1.23 -4.26
C ARG A 14 -5.60 0.93 -5.10
N ASP A 15 -5.38 1.66 -6.18
CA ASP A 15 -4.19 1.48 -7.03
C ASP A 15 -2.92 2.01 -6.35
N LEU A 16 -3.07 2.84 -5.30
CA LEU A 16 -1.95 3.40 -4.54
C LEU A 16 -1.31 2.42 -3.56
N VAL A 17 -1.90 1.25 -3.33
CA VAL A 17 -1.37 0.23 -2.41
C VAL A 17 0.08 -0.12 -2.71
N ALA A 18 0.43 -0.17 -4.01
CA ALA A 18 1.78 -0.44 -4.47
C ALA A 18 2.82 0.51 -3.86
N ALA A 19 2.43 1.75 -3.54
CA ALA A 19 3.31 2.75 -2.94
C ALA A 19 3.90 2.32 -1.59
N TRP A 20 3.21 1.45 -0.83
CA TRP A 20 3.71 0.91 0.45
C TRP A 20 4.14 -0.56 0.35
N THR A 21 3.91 -1.22 -0.79
CA THR A 21 4.30 -2.62 -0.98
C THR A 21 5.66 -2.76 -1.65
N VAL A 22 6.02 -1.85 -2.58
CA VAL A 22 7.26 -1.97 -3.39
C VAL A 22 8.18 -0.75 -3.32
N LEU A 23 7.66 0.43 -2.99
CA LEU A 23 8.47 1.66 -2.96
C LEU A 23 9.02 1.95 -1.56
N SER A 24 10.23 2.49 -1.53
CA SER A 24 10.82 3.11 -0.33
C SER A 24 10.21 4.49 -0.09
N VAL A 25 10.46 5.08 1.08
CA VAL A 25 10.04 6.45 1.40
C VAL A 25 10.47 7.45 0.32
N GLU A 26 11.73 7.41 -0.13
CA GLU A 26 12.26 8.37 -1.10
C GLU A 26 11.62 8.22 -2.49
N THR A 27 11.37 6.98 -2.92
CA THR A 27 10.76 6.71 -4.22
C THR A 27 9.25 6.92 -4.22
N ARG A 28 8.63 6.85 -3.04
CA ARG A 28 7.19 7.10 -2.84
C ARG A 28 6.80 8.56 -3.04
N GLU A 29 7.64 9.51 -2.62
CA GLU A 29 7.40 10.94 -2.86
C GLU A 29 7.43 11.29 -4.36
N VAL A 30 8.37 10.70 -5.11
CA VAL A 30 8.42 10.84 -6.56
C VAL A 30 7.15 10.25 -7.20
N PHE A 31 6.74 9.06 -6.77
CA PHE A 31 5.51 8.41 -7.26
C PHE A 31 4.25 9.26 -7.00
N ARG A 32 4.13 9.85 -5.80
CA ARG A 32 3.01 10.73 -5.43
C ARG A 32 2.98 11.98 -6.31
N SER A 33 4.13 12.60 -6.52
CA SER A 33 4.22 13.85 -7.31
C SER A 33 3.88 13.64 -8.79
N GLU A 34 4.35 12.54 -9.40
CA GLU A 34 4.04 12.18 -10.79
C GLU A 34 2.54 11.84 -11.00
N LEU A 35 1.93 11.12 -10.05
CA LEU A 35 0.50 10.80 -10.12
C LEU A 35 -0.42 11.99 -9.79
N ARG A 36 0.12 13.08 -9.20
CA ARG A 36 -0.61 14.29 -8.81
C ARG A 36 -1.87 14.00 -7.98
N VAL A 37 -1.78 12.99 -7.12
CA VAL A 37 -2.90 12.60 -6.25
C VAL A 37 -3.05 13.58 -5.09
N ASN A 38 -4.29 13.95 -4.78
CA ASN A 38 -4.56 14.80 -3.63
C ASN A 38 -4.38 14.05 -2.30
N ASP A 39 -4.20 14.80 -1.23
CA ASP A 39 -3.94 14.26 0.11
C ASP A 39 -5.04 13.33 0.62
N ALA A 40 -6.29 13.63 0.26
CA ALA A 40 -7.43 12.78 0.63
C ALA A 40 -7.33 11.39 -0.03
N THR A 41 -6.92 11.33 -1.31
CA THR A 41 -6.75 10.07 -2.04
C THR A 41 -5.50 9.33 -1.56
N TRP A 42 -4.42 10.06 -1.26
CA TRP A 42 -3.21 9.50 -0.66
C TRP A 42 -3.51 8.83 0.69
N THR A 43 -4.24 9.53 1.56
CA THR A 43 -4.66 9.02 2.87
C THR A 43 -5.51 7.76 2.73
N ARG A 44 -6.50 7.75 1.83
CA ARG A 44 -7.29 6.54 1.56
C ARG A 44 -6.43 5.39 1.01
N GLY A 45 -5.43 5.69 0.18
CA GLY A 45 -4.50 4.70 -0.35
C GLY A 45 -3.70 4.02 0.76
N ARG A 46 -3.22 4.81 1.72
CA ARG A 46 -2.56 4.33 2.94
C ARG A 46 -3.47 3.42 3.76
N TRP A 47 -4.74 3.78 3.92
CA TRP A 47 -5.72 2.92 4.61
C TRP A 47 -5.98 1.60 3.88
N TRP A 48 -6.09 1.62 2.55
CA TRP A 48 -6.21 0.41 1.75
C TRP A 48 -4.99 -0.49 1.88
N ALA A 49 -3.79 0.11 1.91
CA ALA A 49 -2.54 -0.57 2.12
C ALA A 49 -2.53 -1.28 3.50
N LEU A 50 -2.84 -0.55 4.57
CA LEU A 50 -2.92 -1.11 5.93
C LEU A 50 -3.93 -2.25 6.03
N SER A 51 -5.12 -2.07 5.45
CA SER A 51 -6.18 -3.09 5.48
C SER A 51 -5.72 -4.41 4.86
N GLN A 52 -4.95 -4.36 3.77
CA GLN A 52 -4.43 -5.55 3.12
C GLN A 52 -3.34 -6.22 3.95
N ALA A 53 -2.41 -5.46 4.51
CA ALA A 53 -1.36 -6.00 5.35
C ALA A 53 -1.94 -6.76 6.57
N LEU A 54 -2.96 -6.17 7.22
CA LEU A 54 -3.67 -6.79 8.35
C LEU A 54 -4.40 -8.10 7.99
N ILE A 55 -4.82 -8.25 6.73
CA ILE A 55 -5.43 -9.51 6.24
C ILE A 55 -4.34 -10.54 5.88
N ILE A 56 -3.27 -10.10 5.21
CA ILE A 56 -2.21 -10.97 4.68
C ILE A 56 -1.45 -11.68 5.81
N ILE A 57 -1.08 -10.96 6.88
CA ILE A 57 -0.27 -11.51 7.97
C ILE A 57 -0.92 -12.76 8.60
N PRO A 58 -2.14 -12.71 9.17
CA PRO A 58 -2.73 -13.89 9.80
C PRO A 58 -3.09 -14.98 8.79
N TYR A 59 -3.42 -14.62 7.56
CA TYR A 59 -3.80 -15.59 6.52
C TYR A 59 -2.60 -16.41 6.01
N TYR A 60 -1.44 -15.77 5.84
CA TYR A 60 -0.26 -16.40 5.24
C TYR A 60 0.85 -16.79 6.23
N ARG A 61 0.72 -16.46 7.52
CA ARG A 61 1.78 -16.71 8.53
C ARG A 61 2.40 -18.11 8.51
N SER A 62 1.61 -19.15 8.22
CA SER A 62 2.07 -20.55 8.24
C SER A 62 2.20 -21.18 6.85
N THR A 63 1.64 -20.55 5.81
CA THR A 63 1.57 -21.11 4.45
C THR A 63 2.50 -20.38 3.48
N ASN A 64 2.76 -19.09 3.71
CA ASN A 64 3.67 -18.28 2.92
C ASN A 64 4.33 -17.19 3.80
N PRO A 65 5.39 -17.55 4.54
CA PRO A 65 6.05 -16.61 5.45
C PRO A 65 6.70 -15.43 4.72
N VAL A 66 7.04 -15.57 3.44
CA VAL A 66 7.58 -14.47 2.63
C VAL A 66 6.53 -13.37 2.42
N LEU A 67 5.29 -13.75 2.09
CA LEU A 67 4.19 -12.78 1.99
C LEU A 67 3.83 -12.16 3.34
N ALA A 68 3.88 -12.93 4.42
CA ALA A 68 3.66 -12.39 5.76
C ALA A 68 4.73 -11.35 6.12
N ALA A 69 6.01 -11.62 5.82
CA ALA A 69 7.10 -10.67 6.04
C ALA A 69 6.97 -9.41 5.16
N LEU A 70 6.54 -9.54 3.91
CA LEU A 70 6.23 -8.41 3.04
C LEU A 70 5.13 -7.53 3.63
N ALA A 71 4.06 -8.13 4.16
CA ALA A 71 2.99 -7.39 4.80
C ALA A 71 3.43 -6.72 6.11
N THR A 72 4.35 -7.32 6.88
CA THR A 72 4.96 -6.65 8.03
C THR A 72 5.76 -5.43 7.60
N ARG A 73 6.63 -5.56 6.59
CA ARG A 73 7.37 -4.41 6.03
C ARG A 73 6.43 -3.30 5.58
N MET A 74 5.34 -3.67 4.91
CA MET A 74 4.33 -2.72 4.43
C MET A 74 3.72 -1.90 5.59
N ILE A 75 3.53 -2.48 6.77
CA ILE A 75 3.09 -1.74 7.97
C ILE A 75 4.19 -0.76 8.42
N ASP A 76 5.46 -1.17 8.44
CA ASP A 76 6.57 -0.29 8.83
C ASP A 76 6.68 0.93 7.91
N GLU A 77 6.55 0.73 6.60
CA GLU A 77 6.56 1.79 5.59
C GLU A 77 5.36 2.75 5.74
N ILE A 78 4.18 2.23 6.12
CA ILE A 78 2.98 3.04 6.40
C ILE A 78 3.18 3.90 7.65
N LEU A 79 3.80 3.34 8.70
CA LEU A 79 4.06 4.05 9.94
C LEU A 79 5.09 5.16 9.74
N ALA A 80 6.17 4.90 9.00
CA ALA A 80 7.17 5.90 8.66
C ALA A 80 6.54 7.08 7.89
N ASP A 81 5.74 6.78 6.87
CA ASP A 81 5.02 7.79 6.06
C ASP A 81 3.99 8.59 6.91
N HIS A 82 3.36 7.97 7.91
CA HIS A 82 2.48 8.70 8.82
C HIS A 82 3.23 9.68 9.73
N GLN A 83 4.41 9.31 10.21
CA GLN A 83 5.24 10.18 11.04
C GLN A 83 5.77 11.40 10.27
N GLU A 84 6.03 11.28 8.97
CA GLU A 84 6.46 12.39 8.12
C GLU A 84 5.32 13.34 7.71
N THR A 85 4.07 12.86 7.71
CA THR A 85 2.90 13.69 7.34
C THR A 85 2.34 14.48 8.54
N GLN A 86 2.82 14.26 9.77
CA GLN A 86 2.43 15.04 10.96
C GLN A 86 3.30 16.28 11.14
#